data_AF-A0A357IPW6-F1
#
_entry.id   AF-A0A357IPW6-F1
#
_cell.length_a   1.000
_cell.length_b   1.000
_cell.length_c   1.000
_cell.angle_alpha   90.00
_cell.angle_beta   90.00
_cell.angle_gamma   90.00
#
_symmetry.space_group_name_H-M   'P 1'
#
loop_
_entity.id
_entity.type
_entity.pdbx_description
1 polymer ?
#
loop_
_entity_poly.entity_id
_entity_poly.type
_entity_poly.pdbx_seq_one_letter_code
_entity_poly.pdbx_strand_id
1 'polypeptide(L)'
;SVKNVSELFESKLYSLEQDDFDRQFKNDSAVEAMKTGKNKDGSAYFPYSSEYGRGSNGYLIEKTPYHVSHFLVKFSSTSHSEASEFTITKAESQKISQAVKAFAGATGSDGTTEMSNRQSFGDICFTLPSDDTSATDYGDLGLMEEGYVSEFRLGVYAYDALYNQKHTASGSYASSTPDFTGNTDEVEIREHVLPSKTDTFGPKAKNTREYFESLGIGTIPYGAAVALGYEDVASDPNMAYKVNEGSATYYPRNILFNKYFNNRSVAVIVPEEVPFNQQYQEYKNGKNMTEAEAEAFVAQEKSSFDQNNGWYRGTYSSEYAQLPGFSVDTSDILDIKSTSGQSENVLTNERGQIILAVKASNSSGNAYEGIHFIVVNRSALDNYVKYDASAESGKSRYTIYENIEDAKAAGYSETNGQSTADITSLSDYFTVNIPSSSSFPTYNENKGKSTFVNRVVTSDKNYTEKANKISEAVKNYNSSEDTYEFQSLIEDQRLTFSTSDLGQQVEKLIKNYITFTREKNHEDEIKKLDDVWDTYAEALERQNEDRDIGDGRQRLISEAVALTYLGNDAKNGEGMYGYDSENKIGGIGYDGTK
;
A
#
# COMPACT_ATOMS: atom_id res chain seq x y z
N SER A 1 -38.58 -2.08 27.86
CA SER A 1 -39.92 -2.33 28.45
C SER A 1 -40.92 -1.46 27.73
N VAL A 2 -41.82 -2.04 26.94
CA VAL A 2 -42.84 -1.30 26.16
C VAL A 2 -44.00 -0.94 27.11
N LYS A 3 -44.44 0.32 27.14
CA LYS A 3 -45.31 0.86 28.20
C LYS A 3 -46.81 0.72 27.91
N ASN A 4 -47.24 0.42 26.69
CA ASN A 4 -48.63 0.06 26.37
C ASN A 4 -48.78 -0.73 25.03
N VAL A 5 -50.01 -1.18 24.73
CA VAL A 5 -50.35 -2.00 23.56
C VAL A 5 -50.13 -1.28 22.22
N SER A 6 -50.28 0.04 22.18
CA SER A 6 -50.07 0.84 20.96
C SER A 6 -48.59 0.90 20.58
N GLU A 7 -47.70 1.16 21.55
CA GLU A 7 -46.24 1.11 21.31
C GLU A 7 -45.79 -0.29 20.86
N LEU A 8 -46.43 -1.36 21.37
CA LEU A 8 -46.13 -2.73 20.95
C LEU A 8 -46.59 -3.01 19.52
N PHE A 9 -47.74 -2.48 19.12
CA PHE A 9 -48.27 -2.59 17.76
C PHE A 9 -47.38 -1.83 16.76
N GLU A 10 -47.00 -0.59 17.08
CA GLU A 10 -46.10 0.23 16.26
C GLU A 10 -44.71 -0.41 16.13
N SER A 11 -44.15 -0.92 17.23
CA SER A 11 -42.88 -1.65 17.19
C SER A 11 -42.97 -2.90 16.31
N LYS A 12 -44.09 -3.62 16.32
CA LYS A 12 -44.25 -4.81 15.48
C LYS A 12 -44.43 -4.46 14.00
N LEU A 13 -45.14 -3.37 13.70
CA LEU A 13 -45.28 -2.86 12.34
C LEU A 13 -43.92 -2.44 11.78
N TYR A 14 -43.14 -1.68 12.55
CA TYR A 14 -41.77 -1.30 12.20
C TYR A 14 -40.90 -2.52 11.89
N SER A 15 -40.90 -3.55 12.74
CA SER A 15 -40.13 -4.78 12.45
C SER A 15 -40.58 -5.49 11.18
N LEU A 16 -41.87 -5.47 10.83
CA LEU A 16 -42.37 -6.09 9.60
C LEU A 16 -41.97 -5.29 8.35
N GLU A 17 -41.95 -3.97 8.45
CA GLU A 17 -41.46 -3.08 7.38
C GLU A 17 -39.95 -3.27 7.18
N GLN A 18 -39.18 -3.32 8.27
CA GLN A 18 -37.75 -3.63 8.24
C GLN A 18 -37.46 -5.02 7.63
N ASP A 19 -38.23 -6.05 7.99
CA ASP A 19 -38.09 -7.39 7.38
C ASP A 19 -38.41 -7.39 5.88
N ASP A 20 -39.37 -6.55 5.44
CA ASP A 20 -39.70 -6.40 4.02
C ASP A 20 -38.61 -5.66 3.25
N PHE A 21 -38.01 -4.64 3.89
CA PHE A 21 -36.87 -3.91 3.36
C PHE A 21 -35.65 -4.79 3.14
N ASP A 22 -35.25 -5.57 4.15
CA ASP A 22 -34.12 -6.48 4.02
C ASP A 22 -34.32 -7.48 2.88
N ARG A 23 -35.56 -7.90 2.60
CA ARG A 23 -35.87 -8.74 1.43
C ARG A 23 -35.69 -8.00 0.10
N GLN A 24 -36.01 -6.71 0.04
CA GLN A 24 -35.94 -5.91 -1.18
C GLN A 24 -34.50 -5.46 -1.50
N PHE A 25 -33.74 -5.03 -0.49
CA PHE A 25 -32.43 -4.40 -0.68
C PHE A 25 -31.23 -5.28 -0.31
N LYS A 26 -31.42 -6.38 0.44
CA LYS A 26 -30.31 -7.27 0.84
C LYS A 26 -30.34 -8.65 0.18
N ASN A 27 -31.17 -8.84 -0.86
CA ASN A 27 -31.13 -10.02 -1.72
C ASN A 27 -29.96 -9.96 -2.72
N ASP A 28 -29.60 -11.11 -3.32
CA ASP A 28 -28.43 -11.22 -4.20
C ASP A 28 -28.46 -10.24 -5.40
N SER A 29 -29.64 -9.96 -5.97
CA SER A 29 -29.73 -9.01 -7.09
C SER A 29 -29.53 -7.57 -6.64
N ALA A 30 -30.04 -7.21 -5.46
CA ALA A 30 -29.84 -5.88 -4.88
C ALA A 30 -28.39 -5.69 -4.41
N VAL A 31 -27.75 -6.73 -3.86
CA VAL A 31 -26.32 -6.70 -3.50
C VAL A 31 -25.47 -6.44 -4.74
N GLU A 32 -25.72 -7.12 -5.85
CA GLU A 32 -25.00 -6.85 -7.10
C GLU A 32 -25.25 -5.43 -7.64
N ALA A 33 -26.47 -4.90 -7.47
CA ALA A 33 -26.79 -3.53 -7.86
C ALA A 33 -26.11 -2.49 -6.97
N MET A 34 -26.09 -2.69 -5.64
CA MET A 34 -25.37 -1.85 -4.69
C MET A 34 -23.86 -1.93 -4.88
N LYS A 35 -23.34 -3.09 -5.27
CA LYS A 35 -21.91 -3.28 -5.56
C LYS A 35 -21.47 -2.39 -6.72
N THR A 36 -22.25 -2.39 -7.79
CA THR A 36 -21.93 -1.71 -9.06
C THR A 36 -22.52 -0.30 -9.19
N GLY A 37 -23.45 0.06 -8.31
CA GLY A 37 -24.26 1.27 -8.42
C GLY A 37 -25.34 1.20 -9.50
N LYS A 38 -25.55 0.05 -10.14
CA LYS A 38 -26.42 -0.08 -11.34
C LYS A 38 -27.39 -1.25 -11.25
N ASN A 39 -28.61 -1.00 -11.72
CA ASN A 39 -29.58 -2.04 -12.03
C ASN A 39 -29.13 -2.92 -13.21
N LYS A 40 -29.80 -4.06 -13.41
CA LYS A 40 -29.52 -4.97 -14.54
C LYS A 40 -29.73 -4.34 -15.92
N ASP A 41 -30.53 -3.29 -16.01
CA ASP A 41 -30.77 -2.52 -17.24
C ASP A 41 -29.75 -1.39 -17.46
N GLY A 42 -28.80 -1.22 -16.54
CA GLY A 42 -27.76 -0.19 -16.56
C GLY A 42 -28.16 1.14 -15.93
N SER A 43 -29.41 1.31 -15.49
CA SER A 43 -29.83 2.52 -14.76
C SER A 43 -29.19 2.59 -13.37
N ALA A 44 -28.99 3.79 -12.83
CA ALA A 44 -28.46 3.97 -11.49
C ALA A 44 -29.39 3.31 -10.45
N TYR A 45 -28.80 2.57 -9.49
CA TYR A 45 -29.56 1.89 -8.44
C TYR A 45 -30.10 2.89 -7.41
N PHE A 46 -29.24 3.84 -7.00
CA PHE A 46 -29.61 4.97 -6.15
C PHE A 46 -29.33 6.28 -6.91
N PRO A 47 -30.27 6.74 -7.76
CA PRO A 47 -30.06 7.94 -8.56
C PRO A 47 -30.09 9.21 -7.71
N TYR A 48 -29.43 10.26 -8.20
CA TYR A 48 -29.64 11.61 -7.68
C TYR A 48 -31.10 12.03 -7.80
N SER A 49 -31.57 12.80 -6.83
CA SER A 49 -32.86 13.44 -6.86
C SER A 49 -32.74 14.90 -6.44
N SER A 50 -33.36 15.81 -7.18
CA SER A 50 -33.49 17.20 -6.75
C SER A 50 -34.34 17.37 -5.48
N GLU A 51 -35.12 16.36 -5.10
CA GLU A 51 -35.96 16.37 -3.89
C GLU A 51 -35.31 15.69 -2.69
N TYR A 52 -34.48 14.68 -2.93
CA TYR A 52 -33.88 13.84 -1.88
C TYR A 52 -32.34 13.95 -1.82
N GLY A 53 -31.73 14.71 -2.72
CA GLY A 53 -30.30 14.98 -2.77
C GLY A 53 -29.50 13.88 -3.46
N ARG A 54 -28.25 13.74 -2.98
CA ARG A 54 -27.21 12.84 -3.49
C ARG A 54 -27.72 11.40 -3.69
N GLY A 55 -27.23 10.76 -4.76
CA GLY A 55 -27.39 9.34 -5.05
C GLY A 55 -26.20 8.51 -4.56
N SER A 56 -26.02 7.31 -5.10
CA SER A 56 -24.82 6.49 -4.87
C SER A 56 -24.31 5.86 -6.16
N ASN A 57 -22.98 5.88 -6.30
CA ASN A 57 -22.24 5.28 -7.40
C ASN A 57 -21.89 3.80 -7.15
N GLY A 58 -22.25 3.27 -5.98
CA GLY A 58 -22.00 1.89 -5.60
C GLY A 58 -20.65 1.65 -4.90
N TYR A 59 -20.57 0.52 -4.23
CA TYR A 59 -19.42 0.14 -3.39
C TYR A 59 -18.07 0.17 -4.12
N LEU A 60 -18.01 -0.34 -5.36
CA LEU A 60 -16.74 -0.42 -6.10
C LEU A 60 -16.12 0.94 -6.40
N ILE A 61 -16.96 1.99 -6.51
CA ILE A 61 -16.52 3.36 -6.78
C ILE A 61 -16.32 4.12 -5.47
N GLU A 62 -17.27 4.06 -4.55
CA GLU A 62 -17.22 4.88 -3.32
C GLU A 62 -16.24 4.36 -2.27
N LYS A 63 -16.03 3.04 -2.21
CA LYS A 63 -15.08 2.42 -1.26
C LYS A 63 -13.80 1.95 -1.92
N THR A 64 -13.71 1.98 -3.26
CA THR A 64 -12.51 1.68 -4.04
C THR A 64 -11.73 0.48 -3.51
N PRO A 65 -12.31 -0.73 -3.47
CA PRO A 65 -11.71 -1.84 -2.76
C PRO A 65 -10.41 -2.29 -3.44
N TYR A 66 -9.33 -2.29 -2.68
CA TYR A 66 -8.07 -2.90 -3.08
C TYR A 66 -7.99 -4.32 -2.52
N HIS A 67 -7.32 -5.20 -3.23
CA HIS A 67 -6.88 -6.48 -2.70
C HIS A 67 -5.35 -6.47 -2.65
N VAL A 68 -4.80 -6.72 -1.46
CA VAL A 68 -3.36 -6.67 -1.21
C VAL A 68 -2.89 -7.93 -0.51
N SER A 69 -1.64 -8.30 -0.77
CA SER A 69 -0.89 -9.25 0.04
C SER A 69 0.32 -8.56 0.65
N HIS A 70 0.78 -9.04 1.80
CA HIS A 70 2.00 -8.53 2.40
C HIS A 70 2.91 -9.60 2.99
N PHE A 71 4.11 -9.16 3.32
CA PHE A 71 5.05 -9.80 4.22
C PHE A 71 5.44 -8.78 5.29
N LEU A 72 5.23 -9.08 6.55
CA LEU A 72 5.55 -8.21 7.67
C LEU A 72 6.76 -8.75 8.45
N VAL A 73 7.75 -7.88 8.67
CA VAL A 73 8.74 -8.03 9.74
C VAL A 73 8.39 -7.06 10.86
N LYS A 74 8.01 -7.60 12.03
CA LYS A 74 7.78 -6.78 13.23
C LYS A 74 9.08 -6.53 13.97
N PHE A 75 9.22 -5.32 14.49
CA PHE A 75 10.35 -4.94 15.30
C PHE A 75 10.01 -5.06 16.78
N SER A 76 10.96 -5.60 17.55
CA SER A 76 10.89 -5.66 19.01
C SER A 76 11.00 -4.28 19.66
N SER A 77 11.65 -3.32 18.99
CA SER A 77 11.65 -1.91 19.39
C SER A 77 10.27 -1.29 19.11
N THR A 78 9.53 -0.98 20.18
CA THR A 78 8.26 -0.23 20.11
C THR A 78 8.41 1.21 20.56
N SER A 79 9.62 1.63 20.94
CA SER A 79 9.90 3.05 21.13
C SER A 79 9.81 3.71 19.77
N HIS A 80 8.97 4.73 19.67
CA HIS A 80 8.86 5.66 18.54
C HIS A 80 10.16 6.50 18.39
N SER A 81 11.32 5.94 18.74
CA SER A 81 12.61 6.57 18.66
C SER A 81 12.78 7.11 17.26
N GLU A 82 12.90 8.44 17.21
CA GLU A 82 13.56 9.30 16.23
C GLU A 82 13.88 8.62 14.89
N ALA A 83 13.48 9.24 13.78
CA ALA A 83 13.61 8.70 12.42
C ALA A 83 15.04 8.33 11.98
N SER A 84 16.04 8.64 12.80
CA SER A 84 17.45 8.38 12.62
C SER A 84 18.08 7.40 13.63
N GLU A 85 17.39 7.04 14.73
CA GLU A 85 17.98 6.26 15.83
C GLU A 85 17.33 4.90 16.09
N PHE A 86 16.50 4.40 15.18
CA PHE A 86 15.77 3.15 15.37
C PHE A 86 16.71 1.94 15.43
N THR A 87 16.43 0.99 16.33
CA THR A 87 17.25 -0.22 16.48
C THR A 87 16.45 -1.46 16.16
N ILE A 88 17.05 -2.35 15.37
CA ILE A 88 16.55 -3.69 15.06
C ILE A 88 17.47 -4.76 15.67
N THR A 89 16.93 -5.96 15.84
CA THR A 89 17.69 -7.13 16.29
C THR A 89 18.40 -7.82 15.12
N LYS A 90 19.35 -8.70 15.44
CA LYS A 90 19.98 -9.60 14.46
C LYS A 90 18.95 -10.38 13.64
N ALA A 91 17.95 -10.95 14.32
CA ALA A 91 16.93 -11.78 13.68
C ALA A 91 16.06 -10.96 12.71
N GLU A 92 15.67 -9.74 13.11
CA GLU A 92 14.92 -8.81 12.26
C GLU A 92 15.73 -8.41 11.02
N SER A 93 17.01 -8.04 11.20
CA SER A 93 17.95 -7.72 10.11
C SER A 93 18.10 -8.87 9.11
N GLN A 94 18.31 -10.08 9.63
CA GLN A 94 18.43 -11.29 8.80
C GLN A 94 17.12 -11.62 8.09
N LYS A 95 15.96 -11.43 8.74
CA LYS A 95 14.66 -11.70 8.14
C LYS A 95 14.35 -10.75 6.99
N ILE A 96 14.63 -9.44 7.13
CA ILE A 96 14.54 -8.47 6.04
C ILE A 96 15.40 -8.92 4.85
N SER A 97 16.68 -9.23 5.11
CA SER A 97 17.60 -9.66 4.07
C SER A 97 17.14 -10.94 3.36
N GLN A 98 16.69 -11.94 4.13
CA GLN A 98 16.20 -13.20 3.58
C GLN A 98 14.96 -13.01 2.72
N ALA A 99 13.99 -12.21 3.18
CA ALA A 99 12.77 -11.93 2.44
C ALA A 99 13.06 -11.22 1.11
N VAL A 100 13.82 -10.12 1.13
CA VAL A 100 14.14 -9.34 -0.07
C VAL A 100 14.97 -10.15 -1.08
N LYS A 101 15.94 -10.96 -0.63
CA LYS A 101 16.68 -11.87 -1.52
C LYS A 101 15.78 -12.95 -2.11
N ALA A 102 14.89 -13.54 -1.31
CA ALA A 102 13.94 -14.54 -1.80
C ALA A 102 13.00 -13.92 -2.85
N PHE A 103 12.48 -12.71 -2.61
CA PHE A 103 11.69 -11.97 -3.59
C PHE A 103 12.46 -11.71 -4.88
N ALA A 104 13.73 -11.33 -4.79
CA ALA A 104 14.60 -11.15 -5.96
C ALA A 104 14.88 -12.46 -6.72
N GLY A 105 14.62 -13.62 -6.11
CA GLY A 105 14.98 -14.93 -6.67
C GLY A 105 16.46 -15.24 -6.49
N ALA A 106 17.09 -14.69 -5.45
CA ALA A 106 18.48 -14.92 -5.11
C ALA A 106 18.64 -15.90 -3.94
N THR A 107 19.77 -16.60 -3.95
CA THR A 107 20.34 -17.38 -2.86
C THR A 107 21.76 -16.89 -2.59
N GLY A 108 22.39 -17.33 -1.49
CA GLY A 108 23.75 -16.92 -1.14
C GLY A 108 23.88 -15.63 -0.31
N SER A 109 25.13 -15.35 0.09
CA SER A 109 25.45 -14.24 1.00
C SER A 109 25.61 -12.91 0.29
N ASP A 110 26.11 -12.90 -0.94
CA ASP A 110 26.30 -11.72 -1.80
C ASP A 110 25.02 -11.28 -2.53
N GLY A 111 23.99 -12.12 -2.51
CA GLY A 111 22.69 -11.83 -3.10
C GLY A 111 22.67 -11.84 -4.62
N THR A 112 23.71 -12.38 -5.28
CA THR A 112 23.83 -12.44 -6.75
C THR A 112 23.57 -13.83 -7.32
N THR A 113 23.66 -14.88 -6.50
CA THR A 113 23.45 -16.26 -6.96
C THR A 113 21.96 -16.49 -7.20
N GLU A 114 21.55 -16.80 -8.42
CA GLU A 114 20.15 -17.09 -8.74
C GLU A 114 19.66 -18.39 -8.07
N MET A 115 18.44 -18.35 -7.53
CA MET A 115 17.74 -19.53 -7.01
C MET A 115 17.22 -20.39 -8.16
N SER A 116 17.51 -21.69 -8.15
CA SER A 116 17.11 -22.61 -9.23
C SER A 116 15.61 -22.67 -9.49
N ASN A 117 14.79 -22.43 -8.47
CA ASN A 117 13.34 -22.32 -8.57
C ASN A 117 12.87 -21.14 -7.74
N ARG A 118 12.59 -20.00 -8.38
CA ARG A 118 12.03 -18.83 -7.71
C ARG A 118 10.70 -19.16 -7.04
N GLN A 119 10.59 -18.90 -5.75
CA GLN A 119 9.35 -19.07 -4.99
C GLN A 119 8.34 -17.96 -5.31
N SER A 120 7.04 -18.26 -5.21
CA SER A 120 6.01 -17.21 -5.28
C SER A 120 6.05 -16.31 -4.04
N PHE A 121 5.55 -15.09 -4.14
CA PHE A 121 5.41 -14.19 -3.00
C PHE A 121 4.67 -14.87 -1.83
N GLY A 122 3.59 -15.58 -2.14
CA GLY A 122 2.80 -16.29 -1.13
C GLY A 122 3.56 -17.43 -0.48
N ASP A 123 4.32 -18.21 -1.25
CA ASP A 123 5.17 -19.29 -0.70
C ASP A 123 6.26 -18.73 0.21
N ILE A 124 6.82 -17.56 -0.12
CA ILE A 124 7.80 -16.87 0.73
C ILE A 124 7.14 -16.44 2.04
N CYS A 125 5.94 -15.84 1.99
CA CYS A 125 5.18 -15.45 3.18
C CYS A 125 4.84 -16.62 4.10
N PHE A 126 4.62 -17.80 3.52
CA PHE A 126 4.32 -19.03 4.26
C PHE A 126 5.59 -19.69 4.83
N THR A 127 6.65 -19.80 4.02
CA THR A 127 7.88 -20.55 4.38
C THR A 127 8.85 -19.73 5.23
N LEU A 128 8.93 -18.43 5.01
CA LEU A 128 9.57 -17.46 5.89
C LEU A 128 8.44 -16.68 6.58
N PRO A 129 7.82 -17.20 7.65
CA PRO A 129 6.53 -16.73 8.12
C PRO A 129 6.54 -15.23 8.44
N SER A 130 5.61 -14.49 7.84
CA SER A 130 5.27 -13.11 8.24
C SER A 130 4.99 -13.03 9.75
N ASP A 131 5.32 -11.93 10.42
CA ASP A 131 5.15 -11.76 11.88
C ASP A 131 3.69 -11.46 12.32
N ASP A 132 2.73 -11.87 11.50
CA ASP A 132 1.30 -11.73 11.74
C ASP A 132 0.54 -12.98 11.27
N THR A 133 -0.79 -12.92 11.34
CA THR A 133 -1.64 -14.05 10.98
C THR A 133 -1.76 -14.26 9.47
N SER A 134 -1.42 -13.28 8.63
CA SER A 134 -1.51 -13.43 7.17
C SER A 134 -0.61 -14.52 6.60
N ALA A 135 0.45 -14.92 7.31
CA ALA A 135 1.36 -16.00 6.88
C ALA A 135 0.62 -17.30 6.57
N THR A 136 -0.42 -17.65 7.35
CA THR A 136 -1.23 -18.87 7.11
C THR A 136 -2.09 -18.79 5.86
N ASP A 137 -2.36 -17.57 5.39
CA ASP A 137 -3.09 -17.26 4.18
C ASP A 137 -2.16 -16.79 3.05
N TYR A 138 -0.88 -17.22 3.08
CA TYR A 138 0.12 -16.88 2.06
C TYR A 138 0.30 -15.36 1.87
N GLY A 139 0.19 -14.61 2.96
CA GLY A 139 0.29 -13.15 2.99
C GLY A 139 -0.97 -12.42 2.52
N ASP A 140 -2.08 -13.11 2.21
CA ASP A 140 -3.36 -12.48 1.83
C ASP A 140 -3.97 -11.70 3.00
N LEU A 141 -4.16 -10.38 2.83
CA LEU A 141 -4.84 -9.51 3.80
C LEU A 141 -6.33 -9.31 3.46
N GLY A 142 -6.74 -9.75 2.29
CA GLY A 142 -8.08 -9.57 1.78
C GLY A 142 -8.33 -8.14 1.28
N LEU A 143 -9.55 -7.64 1.52
CA LEU A 143 -9.96 -6.28 1.17
C LEU A 143 -9.23 -5.26 2.04
N MET A 144 -8.62 -4.25 1.41
CA MET A 144 -8.03 -3.11 2.09
C MET A 144 -9.11 -2.04 2.27
N GLU A 145 -9.68 -1.97 3.47
CA GLU A 145 -10.71 -1.01 3.88
C GLU A 145 -10.18 -0.08 5.00
N GLU A 146 -11.05 0.59 5.75
CA GLU A 146 -10.67 1.31 6.97
C GLU A 146 -10.07 0.35 8.03
N GLY A 147 -9.08 0.82 8.79
CA GLY A 147 -8.42 0.06 9.86
C GLY A 147 -6.98 -0.41 9.57
N TYR A 148 -6.50 -0.24 8.33
CA TYR A 148 -5.08 -0.36 8.00
C TYR A 148 -4.31 0.86 8.52
N VAL A 149 -3.05 0.67 8.90
CA VAL A 149 -2.15 1.78 9.26
C VAL A 149 -1.96 2.72 8.07
N SER A 150 -1.92 4.03 8.34
CA SER A 150 -2.00 5.06 7.30
C SER A 150 -0.88 4.94 6.28
N GLU A 151 0.35 4.68 6.72
CA GLU A 151 1.50 4.52 5.82
C GLU A 151 1.29 3.38 4.82
N PHE A 152 0.69 2.28 5.26
CA PHE A 152 0.37 1.15 4.40
C PHE A 152 -0.70 1.54 3.36
N ARG A 153 -1.86 2.01 3.83
CA ARG A 153 -3.01 2.24 2.96
C ARG A 153 -2.76 3.42 2.01
N LEU A 154 -2.36 4.56 2.57
CA LEU A 154 -2.14 5.78 1.80
C LEU A 154 -0.86 5.69 0.97
N GLY A 155 0.15 4.92 1.40
CA GLY A 155 1.31 4.60 0.56
C GLY A 155 0.93 3.79 -0.69
N VAL A 156 0.05 2.79 -0.55
CA VAL A 156 -0.51 2.06 -1.71
C VAL A 156 -1.31 3.00 -2.62
N TYR A 157 -2.16 3.87 -2.06
CA TYR A 157 -2.90 4.87 -2.84
C TYR A 157 -1.97 5.85 -3.56
N ALA A 158 -0.92 6.36 -2.91
CA ALA A 158 0.06 7.25 -3.52
C ALA A 158 0.80 6.57 -4.69
N TYR A 159 1.30 5.35 -4.48
CA TYR A 159 1.91 4.56 -5.54
C TYR A 159 0.96 4.44 -6.74
N ASP A 160 -0.27 4.04 -6.49
CA ASP A 160 -1.16 3.65 -7.55
C ASP A 160 -1.82 4.83 -8.26
N ALA A 161 -2.12 5.92 -7.55
CA ALA A 161 -2.84 7.08 -8.07
C ALA A 161 -1.94 8.28 -8.41
N LEU A 162 -0.70 8.35 -7.90
CA LEU A 162 0.22 9.48 -8.15
C LEU A 162 1.51 9.07 -8.87
N TYR A 163 2.04 7.87 -8.63
CA TYR A 163 3.37 7.48 -9.12
C TYR A 163 3.32 6.49 -10.29
N ASN A 164 2.27 5.66 -10.36
CA ASN A 164 2.06 4.72 -11.45
C ASN A 164 1.74 5.49 -12.74
N GLN A 165 2.66 5.44 -13.71
CA GLN A 165 2.57 6.10 -15.01
C GLN A 165 1.37 5.64 -15.81
N LYS A 166 0.91 4.40 -15.67
CA LYS A 166 -0.29 3.93 -16.36
C LYS A 166 -1.49 4.75 -15.92
N HIS A 167 -1.69 4.86 -14.61
CA HIS A 167 -2.84 5.57 -14.03
C HIS A 167 -2.71 7.11 -14.08
N THR A 168 -1.52 7.64 -14.34
CA THR A 168 -1.26 9.09 -14.36
C THR A 168 -1.11 9.68 -15.77
N ALA A 169 -0.62 8.89 -16.75
CA ALA A 169 -0.41 9.33 -18.13
C ALA A 169 -1.68 9.23 -18.98
N SER A 170 -2.62 8.37 -18.61
CA SER A 170 -3.93 8.35 -19.24
C SER A 170 -4.75 9.55 -18.79
N GLY A 171 -4.96 10.47 -19.74
CA GLY A 171 -5.95 11.54 -19.62
C GLY A 171 -7.39 11.05 -19.35
N SER A 172 -7.61 9.74 -19.25
CA SER A 172 -8.86 9.06 -18.88
C SER A 172 -9.29 9.33 -17.43
N TYR A 173 -8.34 9.54 -16.51
CA TYR A 173 -8.63 9.91 -15.11
C TYR A 173 -8.47 11.42 -14.85
N ALA A 174 -7.99 12.16 -15.84
CA ALA A 174 -7.81 13.60 -15.74
C ALA A 174 -9.09 14.31 -16.16
N SER A 175 -9.80 14.81 -15.16
CA SER A 175 -10.65 16.00 -15.29
C SER A 175 -11.85 15.85 -16.25
N SER A 176 -12.97 15.48 -15.64
CA SER A 176 -14.08 16.41 -15.54
C SER A 176 -14.84 16.08 -14.26
N THR A 177 -15.15 17.06 -13.43
CA THR A 177 -16.26 16.94 -12.49
C THR A 177 -17.55 16.76 -13.31
N PRO A 178 -18.32 15.68 -13.08
CA PRO A 178 -19.76 15.85 -13.03
C PRO A 178 -20.30 15.30 -11.71
N ASP A 179 -20.35 16.21 -10.74
CA ASP A 179 -21.33 16.23 -9.65
C ASP A 179 -22.67 15.64 -10.12
N PHE A 180 -23.13 14.56 -9.47
CA PHE A 180 -24.49 14.02 -9.29
C PHE A 180 -25.57 14.23 -10.38
N THR A 181 -25.20 14.60 -11.60
CA THR A 181 -26.10 15.07 -12.66
C THR A 181 -26.25 14.06 -13.80
N GLY A 182 -25.76 12.84 -13.62
CA GLY A 182 -26.04 11.72 -14.52
C GLY A 182 -25.36 11.82 -15.88
N ASN A 183 -24.08 12.18 -15.95
CA ASN A 183 -23.31 12.03 -17.18
C ASN A 183 -21.83 11.67 -16.93
N THR A 184 -21.34 10.73 -17.77
CA THR A 184 -19.98 10.17 -17.96
C THR A 184 -19.42 9.21 -16.89
N ASP A 185 -19.71 7.94 -17.15
CA ASP A 185 -19.43 6.69 -16.43
C ASP A 185 -17.95 6.24 -16.26
N GLU A 186 -16.93 7.10 -16.36
CA GLU A 186 -15.51 6.64 -16.28
C GLU A 186 -14.53 7.52 -15.46
N VAL A 187 -14.97 8.47 -14.62
CA VAL A 187 -14.05 9.53 -14.11
C VAL A 187 -13.73 9.58 -12.60
N GLU A 188 -14.34 8.81 -11.68
CA GLU A 188 -14.28 9.18 -10.24
C GLU A 188 -13.45 8.34 -9.25
N ILE A 189 -12.95 7.13 -9.58
CA ILE A 189 -12.29 6.26 -8.57
C ILE A 189 -11.00 6.88 -8.00
N ARG A 190 -10.25 7.62 -8.81
CA ARG A 190 -8.97 8.24 -8.41
C ARG A 190 -9.14 9.32 -7.34
N GLU A 191 -10.22 10.08 -7.39
CA GLU A 191 -10.48 11.15 -6.40
C GLU A 191 -11.01 10.58 -5.07
N HIS A 192 -11.49 9.33 -5.04
CA HIS A 192 -11.89 8.64 -3.80
C HIS A 192 -10.71 8.09 -2.98
N VAL A 193 -9.50 8.06 -3.54
CA VAL A 193 -8.29 7.57 -2.84
C VAL A 193 -7.27 8.67 -2.54
N LEU A 194 -7.42 9.86 -3.13
CA LEU A 194 -6.54 11.02 -2.96
C LEU A 194 -7.18 12.09 -2.09
N PRO A 195 -6.39 12.93 -1.40
CA PRO A 195 -6.95 14.07 -0.68
C PRO A 195 -7.47 15.12 -1.66
N SER A 196 -8.40 15.95 -1.17
CA SER A 196 -8.97 17.07 -1.90
C SER A 196 -7.86 17.98 -2.43
N LYS A 197 -8.04 18.48 -3.66
CA LYS A 197 -7.03 19.35 -4.32
C LYS A 197 -6.77 20.67 -3.59
N THR A 198 -7.65 21.07 -2.67
CA THR A 198 -7.53 22.28 -1.87
C THR A 198 -7.12 22.01 -0.43
N ASP A 199 -6.94 20.74 -0.06
CA ASP A 199 -6.59 20.34 1.29
C ASP A 199 -5.17 20.78 1.64
N THR A 200 -4.95 21.15 2.90
CA THR A 200 -3.67 21.68 3.35
C THR A 200 -3.30 21.24 4.76
N PHE A 201 -2.04 20.85 4.94
CA PHE A 201 -1.50 20.41 6.23
C PHE A 201 -0.44 21.35 6.80
N GLY A 202 -0.19 21.18 8.10
CA GLY A 202 0.90 21.83 8.83
C GLY A 202 0.76 23.35 9.00
N PRO A 203 1.66 23.99 9.77
CA PRO A 203 1.56 25.41 10.12
C PRO A 203 1.77 26.37 8.93
N LYS A 204 2.29 25.86 7.80
CA LYS A 204 2.52 26.62 6.57
C LYS A 204 1.40 26.45 5.54
N ALA A 205 0.35 25.69 5.86
CA ALA A 205 -0.76 25.38 4.95
C ALA A 205 -0.27 24.90 3.58
N LYS A 206 0.60 23.89 3.58
CA LYS A 206 1.10 23.28 2.34
C LYS A 206 -0.02 22.44 1.75
N ASN A 207 -0.16 22.45 0.42
CA ASN A 207 -1.12 21.58 -0.22
C ASN A 207 -0.73 20.11 -0.05
N THR A 208 -1.65 19.30 0.46
CA THR A 208 -1.39 17.91 0.84
C THR A 208 -1.12 17.05 -0.38
N ARG A 209 -1.91 17.20 -1.45
CA ARG A 209 -1.73 16.45 -2.70
C ARG A 209 -0.43 16.81 -3.41
N GLU A 210 -0.15 18.10 -3.57
CA GLU A 210 1.10 18.59 -4.20
C GLU A 210 2.34 18.13 -3.42
N TYR A 211 2.25 18.02 -2.09
CA TYR A 211 3.34 17.48 -1.28
C TYR A 211 3.68 16.05 -1.69
N PHE A 212 2.71 15.13 -1.78
CA PHE A 212 2.96 13.77 -2.23
C PHE A 212 3.40 13.70 -3.70
N GLU A 213 2.80 14.49 -4.58
CA GLU A 213 3.24 14.58 -5.98
C GLU A 213 4.72 15.01 -6.09
N SER A 214 5.17 15.94 -5.24
CA SER A 214 6.57 16.39 -5.20
C SER A 214 7.53 15.41 -4.51
N LEU A 215 7.03 14.67 -3.53
CA LEU A 215 7.81 13.70 -2.77
C LEU A 215 8.26 12.53 -3.66
N GLY A 216 7.36 12.10 -4.55
CA GLY A 216 7.59 10.96 -5.43
C GLY A 216 7.66 9.62 -4.69
N ILE A 217 7.99 8.57 -5.44
CA ILE A 217 8.19 7.24 -4.87
C ILE A 217 9.61 7.09 -4.35
N GLY A 218 9.75 6.55 -3.13
CA GLY A 218 11.05 6.24 -2.57
C GLY A 218 11.72 5.06 -3.27
N THR A 219 13.02 4.92 -3.05
CA THR A 219 13.79 3.75 -3.53
C THR A 219 14.61 3.14 -2.41
N ILE A 220 14.68 1.81 -2.38
CA ILE A 220 15.54 1.03 -1.50
C ILE A 220 16.52 0.24 -2.38
N PRO A 221 17.84 0.49 -2.30
CA PRO A 221 18.83 -0.33 -2.97
C PRO A 221 18.75 -1.78 -2.49
N TYR A 222 18.65 -2.74 -3.41
CA TYR A 222 18.70 -4.17 -3.09
C TYR A 222 19.97 -4.54 -2.32
N GLY A 223 21.10 -3.92 -2.64
CA GLY A 223 22.37 -4.08 -1.93
C GLY A 223 22.29 -3.74 -0.44
N ALA A 224 21.41 -2.83 -0.02
CA ALA A 224 21.17 -2.54 1.39
C ALA A 224 20.55 -3.74 2.12
N ALA A 225 19.58 -4.42 1.49
CA ALA A 225 19.00 -5.65 2.02
C ALA A 225 20.02 -6.79 2.08
N VAL A 226 20.89 -6.90 1.07
CA VAL A 226 22.01 -7.85 1.07
C VAL A 226 22.94 -7.57 2.25
N ALA A 227 23.34 -6.31 2.46
CA ALA A 227 24.25 -5.90 3.53
C ALA A 227 23.70 -6.20 4.93
N LEU A 228 22.40 -5.99 5.17
CA LEU A 228 21.73 -6.35 6.43
C LEU A 228 21.82 -7.85 6.76
N GLY A 229 22.05 -8.70 5.75
CA GLY A 229 22.22 -10.15 5.92
C GLY A 229 23.64 -10.61 6.20
N TYR A 230 24.64 -9.73 6.12
CA TYR A 230 26.02 -10.10 6.44
C TYR A 230 26.15 -10.40 7.93
N GLU A 231 26.79 -11.51 8.26
CA GLU A 231 26.87 -12.01 9.65
C GLU A 231 27.53 -11.00 10.60
N ASP A 232 28.58 -10.31 10.14
CA ASP A 232 29.31 -9.30 10.91
C ASP A 232 28.54 -7.97 11.04
N VAL A 233 27.56 -7.74 10.16
CA VAL A 233 26.68 -6.56 10.21
C VAL A 233 25.49 -6.82 11.14
N ALA A 234 24.87 -8.00 11.01
CA ALA A 234 23.68 -8.36 11.75
C ALA A 234 23.97 -8.67 13.22
N SER A 235 25.17 -9.14 13.54
CA SER A 235 25.54 -9.51 14.92
C SER A 235 25.74 -8.30 15.83
N ASP A 236 25.48 -8.49 17.11
CA ASP A 236 25.96 -7.54 18.12
C ASP A 236 27.48 -7.65 18.20
N PRO A 237 28.20 -6.52 18.16
CA PRO A 237 29.65 -6.54 18.21
C PRO A 237 30.12 -7.04 19.58
N ASN A 238 30.70 -8.23 19.60
CA ASN A 238 31.43 -8.75 20.77
C ASN A 238 32.89 -8.27 20.69
N MET A 239 33.09 -6.96 20.85
CA MET A 239 34.39 -6.31 20.75
C MET A 239 34.89 -5.84 22.13
N ALA A 240 36.22 -5.75 22.28
CA ALA A 240 36.85 -5.28 23.51
C ALA A 240 36.46 -3.83 23.87
N TYR A 241 36.07 -3.04 22.87
CA TYR A 241 35.63 -1.65 23.00
C TYR A 241 34.34 -1.41 22.22
N LYS A 242 33.48 -0.54 22.76
CA LYS A 242 32.18 -0.21 22.18
C LYS A 242 32.19 1.21 21.61
N VAL A 243 31.73 1.40 20.37
CA VAL A 243 31.51 2.76 19.81
C VAL A 243 30.41 3.45 20.60
N ASN A 244 30.59 4.74 20.91
CA ASN A 244 29.61 5.59 21.61
C ASN A 244 28.95 4.90 22.82
N GLU A 245 29.77 4.46 23.77
CA GLU A 245 29.35 3.78 25.00
C GLU A 245 28.55 2.47 24.79
N GLY A 246 28.54 1.93 23.57
CA GLY A 246 27.75 0.75 23.20
C GLY A 246 26.31 1.05 22.86
N SER A 247 26.01 2.27 22.45
CA SER A 247 24.70 2.60 21.88
C SER A 247 24.43 1.71 20.65
N ALA A 248 23.32 0.98 20.69
CA ALA A 248 22.95 0.06 19.63
C ALA A 248 22.68 0.79 18.30
N THR A 249 22.29 2.07 18.33
CA THR A 249 22.08 2.90 17.14
C THR A 249 23.28 2.90 16.18
N TYR A 250 24.49 2.72 16.72
CA TYR A 250 25.76 2.74 16.00
C TYR A 250 26.18 1.39 15.43
N TYR A 251 25.40 0.33 15.69
CA TYR A 251 25.69 -0.97 15.13
C TYR A 251 25.43 -0.95 13.62
N PRO A 252 26.29 -1.60 12.80
CA PRO A 252 26.19 -1.55 11.34
C PRO A 252 24.77 -1.82 10.79
N ARG A 253 24.05 -2.81 11.33
CA ARG A 253 22.66 -3.09 10.93
C ARG A 253 21.70 -1.92 11.16
N ASN A 254 21.88 -1.17 12.25
CA ASN A 254 20.97 -0.07 12.61
C ASN A 254 21.27 1.17 11.79
N ILE A 255 22.55 1.42 11.46
CA ILE A 255 22.94 2.47 10.53
C ILE A 255 22.33 2.23 9.15
N LEU A 256 22.50 1.01 8.61
CA LEU A 256 21.94 0.64 7.31
C LEU A 256 20.40 0.63 7.33
N PHE A 257 19.79 0.09 8.39
CA PHE A 257 18.34 0.10 8.55
C PHE A 257 17.78 1.52 8.60
N ASN A 258 18.36 2.40 9.44
CA ASN A 258 17.92 3.78 9.52
C ASN A 258 18.05 4.48 8.18
N LYS A 259 19.18 4.31 7.48
CA LYS A 259 19.40 4.96 6.19
C LYS A 259 18.40 4.54 5.11
N TYR A 260 18.11 3.24 4.97
CA TYR A 260 17.36 2.73 3.80
C TYR A 260 15.94 2.24 4.11
N PHE A 261 15.65 1.76 5.31
CA PHE A 261 14.40 1.07 5.65
C PHE A 261 13.56 1.80 6.70
N ASN A 262 14.15 2.66 7.54
CA ASN A 262 13.43 3.49 8.50
C ASN A 262 12.80 4.73 7.83
N ASN A 263 12.05 4.50 6.75
CA ASN A 263 11.30 5.53 6.05
C ASN A 263 9.83 5.10 5.93
N ARG A 264 8.93 5.97 6.36
CA ARG A 264 7.47 5.80 6.36
C ARG A 264 6.82 6.11 5.01
N SER A 265 7.56 6.69 4.07
CA SER A 265 7.11 6.87 2.70
C SER A 265 7.14 5.53 1.95
N VAL A 266 6.18 5.32 1.05
CA VAL A 266 6.19 4.15 0.18
C VAL A 266 7.42 4.17 -0.74
N ALA A 267 8.07 3.02 -0.86
CA ALA A 267 9.27 2.86 -1.68
C ALA A 267 9.21 1.59 -2.54
N VAL A 268 10.04 1.56 -3.58
CA VAL A 268 10.31 0.38 -4.40
C VAL A 268 11.74 -0.09 -4.21
N ILE A 269 11.98 -1.38 -4.39
CA ILE A 269 13.34 -1.92 -4.32
C ILE A 269 13.96 -1.89 -5.72
N VAL A 270 15.19 -1.39 -5.83
CA VAL A 270 15.91 -1.18 -7.10
C VAL A 270 17.21 -2.02 -7.13
N PRO A 271 17.70 -2.43 -8.32
CA PRO A 271 18.88 -3.30 -8.47
C PRO A 271 20.19 -2.52 -8.30
N GLU A 272 20.29 -1.77 -7.20
CA GLU A 272 21.44 -0.95 -6.88
C GLU A 272 22.27 -1.59 -5.74
N GLU A 273 23.59 -1.45 -5.84
CA GLU A 273 24.54 -1.69 -4.76
C GLU A 273 24.74 -0.41 -3.96
N VAL A 274 24.80 -0.53 -2.62
CA VAL A 274 25.21 0.60 -1.79
C VAL A 274 26.74 0.64 -1.68
N PRO A 275 27.36 1.82 -1.48
CA PRO A 275 28.81 1.92 -1.32
C PRO A 275 29.38 0.96 -0.24
N PHE A 276 28.61 0.67 0.80
CA PHE A 276 28.94 -0.35 1.80
C PHE A 276 29.26 -1.73 1.20
N ASN A 277 28.51 -2.21 0.21
CA ASN A 277 28.69 -3.56 -0.37
C ASN A 277 30.09 -3.73 -0.96
N GLN A 278 30.57 -2.71 -1.68
CA GLN A 278 31.87 -2.71 -2.37
C GLN A 278 33.03 -2.70 -1.37
N GLN A 279 32.86 -1.95 -0.28
CA GLN A 279 33.91 -1.75 0.71
C GLN A 279 33.96 -2.87 1.76
N TYR A 280 32.82 -3.52 2.03
CA TYR A 280 32.67 -4.51 3.12
C TYR A 280 33.77 -5.57 3.16
N GLN A 281 34.16 -6.15 2.02
CA GLN A 281 35.18 -7.22 2.00
C GLN A 281 36.56 -6.74 2.43
N GLU A 282 36.94 -5.51 2.08
CA GLU A 282 38.24 -4.94 2.47
C GLU A 282 38.29 -4.73 3.99
N TYR A 283 37.24 -4.13 4.55
CA TYR A 283 37.16 -3.81 5.99
C TYR A 283 36.98 -5.06 6.85
N LYS A 284 36.17 -6.02 6.40
CA LYS A 284 36.06 -7.34 7.04
C LYS A 284 37.42 -8.03 7.14
N ASN A 285 38.26 -7.91 6.11
CA ASN A 285 39.59 -8.50 6.05
C ASN A 285 40.67 -7.67 6.76
N GLY A 286 40.28 -6.64 7.53
CA GLY A 286 41.17 -5.91 8.42
C GLY A 286 41.77 -4.63 7.84
N LYS A 287 41.20 -4.06 6.77
CA LYS A 287 41.51 -2.70 6.36
C LYS A 287 41.02 -1.69 7.42
N ASN A 288 41.77 -0.61 7.61
CA ASN A 288 41.36 0.55 8.41
C ASN A 288 41.06 1.72 7.48
N MET A 289 40.06 2.53 7.82
CA MET A 289 39.67 3.72 7.05
C MET A 289 40.45 4.93 7.58
N THR A 290 41.05 5.71 6.68
CA THR A 290 41.66 6.99 7.06
C THR A 290 40.59 8.08 7.24
N GLU A 291 40.93 9.16 7.95
CA GLU A 291 40.05 10.33 8.12
C GLU A 291 39.61 10.91 6.78
N ALA A 292 40.54 11.08 5.84
CA ALA A 292 40.23 11.59 4.51
C ALA A 292 39.29 10.66 3.71
N GLU A 293 39.42 9.34 3.86
CA GLU A 293 38.50 8.39 3.22
C GLU A 293 37.09 8.46 3.84
N ALA A 294 37.00 8.59 5.17
CA ALA A 294 35.72 8.71 5.87
C ALA A 294 35.01 10.03 5.51
N GLU A 295 35.73 11.15 5.46
CA GLU A 295 35.20 12.45 5.03
C GLU A 295 34.71 12.43 3.58
N ALA A 296 35.48 11.80 2.68
CA ALA A 296 35.08 11.63 1.29
C ALA A 296 33.80 10.78 1.15
N PHE A 297 33.67 9.74 1.99
CA PHE A 297 32.48 8.89 2.03
C PHE A 297 31.25 9.67 2.51
N VAL A 298 31.36 10.41 3.61
CA VAL A 298 30.26 11.25 4.12
C VAL A 298 29.83 12.28 3.07
N ALA A 299 30.78 12.96 2.42
CA ALA A 299 30.50 13.91 1.36
C ALA A 299 29.79 13.28 0.16
N GLN A 300 30.16 12.04 -0.21
CA GLN A 300 29.49 11.29 -1.26
C GLN A 300 28.04 10.94 -0.86
N GLU A 301 27.81 10.48 0.37
CA GLU A 301 26.47 10.18 0.88
C GLU A 301 25.58 11.42 0.88
N LYS A 302 26.10 12.56 1.35
CA LYS A 302 25.38 13.84 1.34
C LYS A 302 25.05 14.27 -0.08
N SER A 303 26.03 14.22 -0.98
CA SER A 303 25.81 14.58 -2.39
C SER A 303 24.77 13.68 -3.05
N SER A 304 24.72 12.38 -2.71
CA SER A 304 23.70 11.46 -3.22
C SER A 304 22.32 11.84 -2.68
N PHE A 305 22.20 12.10 -1.38
CA PHE A 305 20.94 12.51 -0.76
C PHE A 305 20.38 13.81 -1.37
N ASP A 306 21.22 14.84 -1.50
CA ASP A 306 20.84 16.15 -2.03
C ASP A 306 20.39 16.06 -3.52
N GLN A 307 21.05 15.23 -4.34
CA GLN A 307 20.73 15.08 -5.77
C GLN A 307 19.45 14.26 -6.01
N ASN A 308 19.04 13.44 -5.05
CA ASN A 308 17.95 12.50 -5.18
C ASN A 308 16.76 12.89 -4.30
N ASN A 309 16.48 14.18 -4.13
CA ASN A 309 15.32 14.70 -3.38
C ASN A 309 15.16 14.10 -1.97
N GLY A 310 16.27 13.88 -1.26
CA GLY A 310 16.24 13.31 0.09
C GLY A 310 16.15 11.78 0.13
N TRP A 311 16.50 11.10 -0.96
CA TRP A 311 16.59 9.64 -1.04
C TRP A 311 18.04 9.17 -1.13
N TYR A 312 18.40 8.16 -0.33
CA TYR A 312 19.70 7.51 -0.47
C TYR A 312 19.65 6.47 -1.58
N ARG A 313 20.40 6.74 -2.66
CA ARG A 313 20.52 5.86 -3.83
C ARG A 313 21.85 5.13 -3.82
N GLY A 314 21.86 3.93 -4.40
CA GLY A 314 23.07 3.18 -4.68
C GLY A 314 23.61 3.45 -6.07
N THR A 315 24.44 2.54 -6.56
CA THR A 315 24.88 2.48 -7.96
C THR A 315 24.24 1.26 -8.61
N TYR A 316 23.72 1.42 -9.82
CA TYR A 316 23.15 0.32 -10.61
C TYR A 316 24.12 -0.87 -10.69
N SER A 317 23.64 -2.07 -10.35
CA SER A 317 24.39 -3.32 -10.44
C SER A 317 23.77 -4.22 -11.52
N SER A 318 24.56 -4.51 -12.56
CA SER A 318 24.14 -5.44 -13.61
C SER A 318 23.93 -6.86 -13.09
N GLU A 319 24.62 -7.25 -12.02
CA GLU A 319 24.46 -8.58 -11.41
C GLU A 319 23.11 -8.68 -10.69
N TYR A 320 22.73 -7.65 -9.92
CA TYR A 320 21.42 -7.59 -9.29
C TYR A 320 20.29 -7.47 -10.31
N ALA A 321 20.46 -6.66 -11.36
CA ALA A 321 19.45 -6.49 -12.40
C ALA A 321 19.19 -7.77 -13.23
N GLN A 322 20.11 -8.74 -13.22
CA GLN A 322 19.93 -10.04 -13.86
C GLN A 322 19.06 -11.01 -13.04
N LEU A 323 18.83 -10.73 -11.75
CA LEU A 323 18.03 -11.60 -10.91
C LEU A 323 16.57 -11.64 -11.41
N PRO A 324 15.88 -12.79 -11.29
CA PRO A 324 14.51 -12.95 -11.78
C PRO A 324 13.52 -11.89 -11.31
N GLY A 325 13.68 -11.38 -10.08
CA GLY A 325 12.82 -10.34 -9.52
C GLY A 325 12.96 -8.96 -10.17
N PHE A 326 14.03 -8.68 -10.90
CA PHE A 326 14.24 -7.42 -11.64
C PHE A 326 14.11 -7.61 -13.16
N SER A 327 13.73 -8.81 -13.61
CA SER A 327 13.67 -9.16 -15.04
C SER A 327 12.43 -8.63 -15.77
N VAL A 328 11.42 -8.16 -15.03
CA VAL A 328 10.19 -7.59 -15.59
C VAL A 328 10.42 -6.12 -15.91
N ASP A 329 10.19 -5.73 -17.16
CA ASP A 329 10.18 -4.32 -17.56
C ASP A 329 9.06 -3.59 -16.82
N THR A 330 9.43 -2.57 -16.05
CA THR A 330 8.51 -1.75 -15.24
C THR A 330 8.55 -0.29 -15.66
N SER A 331 9.25 0.05 -16.75
CA SER A 331 9.44 1.43 -17.20
C SER A 331 8.15 2.12 -17.67
N ASP A 332 7.15 1.33 -18.06
CA ASP A 332 5.79 1.79 -18.39
C ASP A 332 4.91 1.98 -17.16
N ILE A 333 5.36 1.56 -15.97
CA ILE A 333 4.67 1.72 -14.69
C ILE A 333 5.36 2.79 -13.83
N LEU A 334 6.69 2.80 -13.73
CA LEU A 334 7.45 3.77 -12.92
C LEU A 334 8.68 4.29 -13.69
N ASP A 335 8.90 5.60 -13.64
CA ASP A 335 10.08 6.23 -14.27
C ASP A 335 11.24 6.30 -13.27
N ILE A 336 11.82 5.14 -12.95
CA ILE A 336 12.99 5.05 -12.08
C ILE A 336 14.26 5.06 -12.93
N LYS A 337 15.17 6.00 -12.64
CA LYS A 337 16.46 6.12 -13.33
C LYS A 337 17.60 6.13 -12.35
N SER A 338 18.59 5.27 -12.59
CA SER A 338 19.84 5.23 -11.84
C SER A 338 20.50 6.61 -11.76
N THR A 339 21.50 6.76 -10.89
CA THR A 339 22.35 7.96 -10.82
C THR A 339 23.06 8.29 -12.13
N SER A 340 23.22 7.32 -13.04
CA SER A 340 23.76 7.52 -14.39
C SER A 340 22.69 7.83 -15.46
N GLY A 341 21.42 7.93 -15.06
CA GLY A 341 20.28 8.22 -15.94
C GLY A 341 19.73 7.01 -16.70
N GLN A 342 20.17 5.79 -16.36
CA GLN A 342 19.68 4.56 -16.97
C GLN A 342 18.36 4.14 -16.33
N SER A 343 17.35 3.79 -17.11
CA SER A 343 16.10 3.23 -16.59
C SER A 343 16.36 1.93 -15.81
N GLU A 344 15.76 1.81 -14.63
CA GLU A 344 15.89 0.67 -13.73
C GLU A 344 14.56 -0.03 -13.59
N ASN A 345 14.57 -1.35 -13.73
CA ASN A 345 13.43 -2.14 -13.29
C ASN A 345 13.40 -2.20 -11.77
N VAL A 346 12.20 -2.24 -11.21
CA VAL A 346 12.02 -2.42 -9.77
C VAL A 346 11.72 -3.89 -9.44
N LEU A 347 11.87 -4.25 -8.18
CA LEU A 347 11.60 -5.59 -7.70
C LEU A 347 10.12 -5.94 -7.88
N THR A 348 9.83 -7.00 -8.63
CA THR A 348 8.50 -7.56 -8.78
C THR A 348 8.38 -8.92 -8.12
N ASN A 349 7.18 -9.44 -7.92
CA ASN A 349 6.94 -10.84 -7.59
C ASN A 349 7.04 -11.74 -8.85
N GLU A 350 6.68 -13.02 -8.72
CA GLU A 350 6.67 -14.02 -9.81
C GLU A 350 5.65 -13.72 -10.92
N ARG A 351 4.68 -12.85 -10.64
CA ARG A 351 3.61 -12.42 -11.57
C ARG A 351 3.89 -11.08 -12.23
N GLY A 352 5.05 -10.47 -11.94
CA GLY A 352 5.42 -9.15 -12.43
C GLY A 352 4.75 -7.98 -11.70
N GLN A 353 4.14 -8.21 -10.55
CA GLN A 353 3.57 -7.16 -9.72
C GLN A 353 4.67 -6.54 -8.86
N ILE A 354 4.77 -5.21 -8.86
CA ILE A 354 5.78 -4.47 -8.09
C ILE A 354 5.61 -4.77 -6.58
N ILE A 355 6.74 -5.00 -5.91
CA ILE A 355 6.80 -5.15 -4.45
C ILE A 355 7.11 -3.77 -3.86
N LEU A 356 6.12 -3.19 -3.20
CA LEU A 356 6.27 -1.95 -2.44
C LEU A 356 6.85 -2.27 -1.07
N ALA A 357 7.61 -1.34 -0.50
CA ALA A 357 8.12 -1.40 0.86
C ALA A 357 7.70 -0.16 1.64
N VAL A 358 7.21 -0.34 2.86
CA VAL A 358 6.85 0.77 3.74
C VAL A 358 7.05 0.38 5.20
N LYS A 359 7.72 1.24 5.97
CA LYS A 359 7.71 1.13 7.42
C LYS A 359 6.43 1.75 7.95
N ALA A 360 5.70 1.01 8.76
CA ALA A 360 4.48 1.47 9.36
C ALA A 360 4.46 1.19 10.87
N SER A 361 3.67 2.00 11.57
CA SER A 361 3.45 1.85 13.01
C SER A 361 1.97 1.76 13.30
N ASN A 362 1.57 0.81 14.14
CA ASN A 362 0.26 0.83 14.77
C ASN A 362 0.40 1.29 16.21
N SER A 363 -0.39 2.28 16.61
CA SER A 363 -0.46 2.80 17.99
C SER A 363 -1.70 2.29 18.76
N SER A 364 -2.58 1.52 18.12
CA SER A 364 -3.83 1.01 18.70
C SER A 364 -3.72 -0.46 19.13
N GLY A 365 -4.28 -0.80 20.32
CA GLY A 365 -4.63 -2.15 20.83
C GLY A 365 -3.49 -3.18 20.98
N ASN A 366 -2.73 -3.40 19.90
CA ASN A 366 -1.52 -4.21 19.76
C ASN A 366 -0.48 -3.36 19.03
N ALA A 367 0.08 -2.37 19.74
CA ALA A 367 1.02 -1.45 19.13
C ALA A 367 2.25 -2.18 18.58
N TYR A 368 2.64 -1.87 17.34
CA TYR A 368 3.83 -2.45 16.71
C TYR A 368 4.47 -1.44 15.76
N GLU A 369 5.77 -1.63 15.54
CA GLU A 369 6.54 -1.04 14.45
C GLU A 369 6.99 -2.19 13.55
N GLY A 370 6.97 -1.98 12.23
CA GLY A 370 7.36 -3.03 11.30
C GLY A 370 7.55 -2.50 9.89
N ILE A 371 8.22 -3.30 9.06
CA ILE A 371 8.29 -3.06 7.62
C ILE A 371 7.39 -4.06 6.90
N HIS A 372 6.56 -3.52 6.01
CA HIS A 372 5.68 -4.27 5.14
C HIS A 372 6.28 -4.30 3.73
N PHE A 373 6.36 -5.48 3.15
CA PHE A 373 6.52 -5.65 1.71
C PHE A 373 5.16 -5.99 1.13
N ILE A 374 4.66 -5.20 0.19
CA ILE A 374 3.26 -5.21 -0.23
C ILE A 374 3.18 -5.49 -1.73
N VAL A 375 2.26 -6.36 -2.11
CA VAL A 375 1.86 -6.56 -3.50
C VAL A 375 0.39 -6.19 -3.65
N VAL A 376 0.08 -5.31 -4.61
CA VAL A 376 -1.29 -5.01 -5.01
C VAL A 376 -1.80 -6.12 -5.92
N ASN A 377 -2.64 -7.01 -5.38
CA ASN A 377 -3.25 -8.13 -6.09
C ASN A 377 -4.31 -7.69 -7.11
N ARG A 378 -5.04 -6.63 -6.75
CA ARG A 378 -5.99 -5.94 -7.61
C ARG A 378 -6.12 -4.50 -7.15
N SER A 379 -5.86 -3.56 -8.05
CA SER A 379 -6.18 -2.15 -7.83
C SER A 379 -7.66 -1.87 -8.15
N ALA A 380 -8.23 -0.88 -7.47
CA ALA A 380 -9.52 -0.30 -7.82
C ALA A 380 -9.46 0.56 -9.09
N LEU A 381 -8.29 1.07 -9.46
CA LEU A 381 -8.03 1.86 -10.67
C LEU A 381 -7.83 0.99 -11.92
N ASP A 382 -7.67 -0.33 -11.73
CA ASP A 382 -7.70 -1.29 -12.83
C ASP A 382 -9.16 -1.61 -13.18
N ASN A 383 -9.64 -1.15 -14.34
CA ASN A 383 -10.99 -1.52 -14.79
C ASN A 383 -11.02 -2.97 -15.32
N TYR A 384 -9.99 -3.35 -16.10
CA TYR A 384 -9.89 -4.68 -16.72
C TYR A 384 -8.49 -5.23 -16.56
N VAL A 385 -8.37 -6.52 -16.23
CA VAL A 385 -7.07 -7.21 -16.23
C VAL A 385 -7.15 -8.47 -17.06
N LYS A 386 -6.23 -8.62 -18.00
CA LYS A 386 -5.99 -9.86 -18.74
C LYS A 386 -4.96 -10.70 -18.01
N TYR A 387 -5.30 -11.98 -17.84
CA TYR A 387 -4.36 -12.98 -17.40
C TYR A 387 -3.61 -13.54 -18.61
N ASP A 388 -2.30 -13.30 -18.71
CA ASP A 388 -1.48 -13.90 -19.75
C ASP A 388 -0.95 -15.26 -19.28
N ALA A 389 -1.68 -16.32 -19.65
CA ALA A 389 -1.28 -17.70 -19.40
C ALA A 389 -0.14 -18.18 -20.32
N SER A 390 0.23 -17.42 -21.37
CA SER A 390 1.21 -17.81 -22.38
C SER A 390 2.63 -17.34 -22.08
N ALA A 391 2.81 -16.47 -21.08
CA ALA A 391 4.13 -16.16 -20.58
C ALA A 391 4.80 -17.46 -20.09
N GLU A 392 6.05 -17.69 -20.54
CA GLU A 392 6.86 -18.90 -20.28
C GLU A 392 6.59 -19.51 -18.90
N SER A 393 6.53 -20.84 -18.81
CA SER A 393 6.25 -21.58 -17.57
C SER A 393 6.92 -20.93 -16.35
N GLY A 394 6.13 -20.27 -15.50
CA GLY A 394 6.61 -19.56 -14.31
C GLY A 394 6.61 -18.02 -14.37
N LYS A 395 6.15 -17.38 -15.45
CA LYS A 395 6.14 -15.92 -15.62
C LYS A 395 4.77 -15.32 -15.94
N SER A 396 3.66 -15.90 -15.46
CA SER A 396 2.30 -15.40 -15.78
C SER A 396 2.17 -13.91 -15.44
N ARG A 397 1.94 -13.07 -16.46
CA ARG A 397 1.80 -11.61 -16.31
C ARG A 397 0.34 -11.21 -16.27
N TYR A 398 0.08 -10.12 -15.57
CA TYR A 398 -1.18 -9.39 -15.67
C TYR A 398 -0.99 -8.18 -16.58
N THR A 399 -1.82 -8.07 -17.61
CA THR A 399 -1.91 -6.84 -18.41
C THR A 399 -3.15 -6.08 -17.98
N ILE A 400 -2.97 -4.87 -17.47
CA ILE A 400 -4.05 -3.95 -17.10
C ILE A 400 -4.52 -3.24 -18.37
N TYR A 401 -5.84 -3.13 -18.53
CA TYR A 401 -6.50 -2.28 -19.52
C TYR A 401 -7.44 -1.33 -18.79
N GLU A 402 -7.23 -0.05 -19.01
CA GLU A 402 -7.89 1.03 -18.27
C GLU A 402 -9.29 1.32 -18.77
N ASN A 403 -9.56 1.04 -20.05
CA ASN A 403 -10.89 1.11 -20.62
C ASN A 403 -11.14 -0.09 -21.55
N ILE A 404 -12.41 -0.27 -21.89
CA ILE A 404 -12.84 -1.38 -22.74
C ILE A 404 -12.29 -1.26 -24.17
N GLU A 405 -12.00 -0.04 -24.65
CA GLU A 405 -11.49 0.20 -26.01
C GLU A 405 -10.01 -0.19 -26.15
N ASP A 406 -9.20 0.01 -25.12
CA ASP A 406 -7.81 -0.46 -25.06
C ASP A 406 -7.76 -1.98 -24.94
N ALA A 407 -8.70 -2.56 -24.17
CA ALA A 407 -8.91 -3.99 -24.17
C ALA A 407 -9.30 -4.48 -25.58
N LYS A 408 -10.23 -3.81 -26.27
CA LYS A 408 -10.66 -4.11 -27.66
C LYS A 408 -9.47 -4.06 -28.62
N ALA A 409 -8.66 -3.01 -28.54
CA ALA A 409 -7.47 -2.81 -29.38
C ALA A 409 -6.43 -3.93 -29.19
N ALA A 410 -6.33 -4.49 -27.98
CA ALA A 410 -5.47 -5.64 -27.67
C ALA A 410 -6.09 -7.00 -28.04
N GLY A 411 -7.17 -7.01 -28.81
CA GLY A 411 -7.78 -8.20 -29.42
C GLY A 411 -9.08 -8.67 -28.73
N TYR A 412 -9.68 -7.87 -27.85
CA TYR A 412 -11.02 -8.15 -27.32
C TYR A 412 -12.11 -7.75 -28.33
N SER A 413 -13.18 -8.53 -28.42
CA SER A 413 -14.36 -8.23 -29.26
C SER A 413 -15.64 -8.57 -28.49
N GLU A 414 -16.49 -7.57 -28.26
CA GLU A 414 -17.87 -7.78 -27.83
C GLU A 414 -18.68 -8.33 -29.00
N THR A 415 -18.79 -9.66 -29.10
CA THR A 415 -19.78 -10.24 -30.02
C THR A 415 -20.85 -10.93 -29.17
N ASN A 416 -22.07 -10.35 -29.16
CA ASN A 416 -23.29 -10.91 -28.55
C ASN A 416 -23.26 -11.16 -27.03
N GLY A 417 -22.67 -10.28 -26.23
CA GLY A 417 -22.72 -10.41 -24.76
C GLY A 417 -22.01 -11.65 -24.20
N GLN A 418 -21.24 -12.36 -25.04
CA GLN A 418 -20.33 -13.43 -24.65
C GLN A 418 -18.90 -12.97 -24.93
N SER A 419 -18.21 -12.52 -23.88
CA SER A 419 -16.79 -12.18 -23.90
C SER A 419 -15.97 -13.43 -24.16
N THR A 420 -15.17 -13.47 -25.23
CA THR A 420 -14.17 -14.52 -25.41
C THR A 420 -12.74 -14.06 -25.08
N ALA A 421 -12.09 -14.84 -24.22
CA ALA A 421 -10.67 -14.86 -23.79
C ALA A 421 -10.20 -13.92 -22.66
N ASP A 422 -10.12 -14.48 -21.43
CA ASP A 422 -9.12 -14.17 -20.40
C ASP A 422 -9.07 -12.78 -19.72
N ILE A 423 -10.16 -11.98 -19.76
CA ILE A 423 -10.25 -10.70 -19.02
C ILE A 423 -11.20 -10.80 -17.82
N THR A 424 -10.74 -10.26 -16.68
CA THR A 424 -11.53 -10.10 -15.44
C THR A 424 -11.79 -8.61 -15.18
N SER A 425 -13.06 -8.21 -15.13
CA SER A 425 -13.48 -6.86 -14.74
C SER A 425 -13.38 -6.67 -13.22
N LEU A 426 -13.43 -5.42 -12.74
CA LEU A 426 -13.43 -5.14 -11.31
C LEU A 426 -14.63 -5.81 -10.59
N SER A 427 -15.81 -5.77 -11.20
CA SER A 427 -17.02 -6.41 -10.66
C SER A 427 -16.94 -7.94 -10.65
N ASP A 428 -16.36 -8.54 -11.70
CA ASP A 428 -16.11 -9.99 -11.73
C ASP A 428 -15.10 -10.42 -10.65
N TYR A 429 -14.07 -9.60 -10.43
CA TYR A 429 -13.03 -9.90 -9.45
C TYR A 429 -13.59 -9.92 -8.02
N PHE A 430 -14.39 -8.92 -7.68
CA PHE A 430 -15.11 -8.82 -6.40
C PHE A 430 -16.51 -9.42 -6.52
N THR A 431 -16.60 -10.65 -7.01
CA THR A 431 -17.87 -11.38 -7.06
C THR A 431 -18.34 -11.81 -5.68
N VAL A 432 -19.65 -11.77 -5.43
CA VAL A 432 -20.28 -12.36 -4.23
C VAL A 432 -20.68 -13.82 -4.44
N ASN A 433 -20.30 -14.41 -5.57
CA ASN A 433 -20.63 -15.79 -5.93
C ASN A 433 -19.45 -16.73 -5.63
N ILE A 434 -19.76 -17.96 -5.26
CA ILE A 434 -18.77 -19.04 -5.09
C ILE A 434 -18.59 -19.83 -6.39
N PRO A 435 -17.44 -20.50 -6.62
CA PRO A 435 -17.15 -21.22 -7.87
C PRO A 435 -18.17 -22.29 -8.28
N SER A 436 -18.93 -22.86 -7.34
CA SER A 436 -19.98 -23.84 -7.61
C SER A 436 -21.32 -23.22 -8.03
N SER A 437 -21.47 -21.89 -7.95
CA SER A 437 -22.67 -21.16 -8.38
C SER A 437 -22.68 -21.00 -9.90
N SER A 438 -23.88 -21.11 -10.51
CA SER A 438 -24.09 -20.80 -11.93
C SER A 438 -23.87 -19.32 -12.26
N SER A 439 -23.87 -18.45 -11.24
CA SER A 439 -23.62 -17.01 -11.38
C SER A 439 -22.15 -16.64 -11.14
N PHE A 440 -21.27 -17.63 -10.92
CA PHE A 440 -19.84 -17.36 -10.80
C PHE A 440 -19.26 -16.87 -12.13
N PRO A 441 -18.42 -15.82 -12.14
CA PRO A 441 -17.78 -15.35 -13.37
C PRO A 441 -16.92 -16.44 -14.00
N THR A 442 -17.14 -16.73 -15.28
CA THR A 442 -16.36 -17.71 -16.04
C THR A 442 -15.68 -17.06 -17.24
N TYR A 443 -14.50 -17.56 -17.60
CA TYR A 443 -13.97 -17.47 -18.96
C TYR A 443 -14.81 -18.36 -19.89
N ASN A 444 -14.48 -18.40 -21.19
CA ASN A 444 -15.13 -19.31 -22.13
C ASN A 444 -15.20 -20.76 -21.61
N GLU A 445 -16.30 -21.44 -21.92
CA GLU A 445 -16.54 -22.87 -21.66
C GLU A 445 -16.06 -23.36 -20.27
N ASN A 446 -16.74 -22.87 -19.22
CA ASN A 446 -16.78 -23.46 -17.87
C ASN A 446 -15.52 -23.32 -16.99
N LYS A 447 -14.53 -22.50 -17.37
CA LYS A 447 -13.39 -22.19 -16.48
C LYS A 447 -13.68 -20.93 -15.66
N GLY A 448 -13.72 -21.03 -14.33
CA GLY A 448 -13.92 -19.86 -13.46
C GLY A 448 -12.85 -18.77 -13.66
N LYS A 449 -13.26 -17.50 -13.67
CA LYS A 449 -12.33 -16.35 -13.69
C LYS A 449 -11.47 -16.32 -12.44
N SER A 450 -10.33 -15.64 -12.52
CA SER A 450 -9.49 -15.39 -11.35
C SER A 450 -10.06 -14.22 -10.56
N THR A 451 -10.63 -14.50 -9.40
CA THR A 451 -11.36 -13.57 -8.54
C THR A 451 -10.73 -13.51 -7.15
N PHE A 452 -11.17 -12.56 -6.33
CA PHE A 452 -10.86 -12.55 -4.89
C PHE A 452 -11.19 -13.89 -4.21
N VAL A 453 -12.35 -14.46 -4.55
CA VAL A 453 -12.89 -15.66 -3.92
C VAL A 453 -12.00 -16.89 -4.16
N ASN A 454 -11.44 -17.07 -5.36
CA ASN A 454 -10.69 -18.28 -5.72
C ASN A 454 -9.17 -18.09 -5.89
N ARG A 455 -8.59 -16.95 -5.45
CA ARG A 455 -7.14 -16.67 -5.62
C ARG A 455 -6.22 -17.51 -4.73
N VAL A 456 -6.59 -17.72 -3.46
CA VAL A 456 -5.82 -18.51 -2.49
C VAL A 456 -6.70 -19.66 -2.03
N VAL A 457 -6.33 -20.88 -2.43
CA VAL A 457 -7.16 -22.08 -2.29
C VAL A 457 -6.57 -23.00 -1.23
N THR A 458 -7.29 -23.19 -0.12
CA THR A 458 -7.01 -24.33 0.79
C THR A 458 -8.24 -25.22 1.01
N SER A 459 -9.49 -24.72 0.85
CA SER A 459 -10.72 -25.54 0.79
C SER A 459 -11.96 -24.76 0.30
N ASP A 460 -13.06 -25.46 -0.05
CA ASP A 460 -14.34 -24.84 -0.44
C ASP A 460 -15.00 -23.99 0.66
N LYS A 461 -14.75 -24.29 1.94
CA LYS A 461 -15.23 -23.49 3.08
C LYS A 461 -14.72 -22.04 2.99
N ASN A 462 -13.53 -21.86 2.43
CA ASN A 462 -12.91 -20.55 2.26
C ASN A 462 -13.59 -19.72 1.16
N TYR A 463 -14.25 -20.35 0.17
CA TYR A 463 -14.94 -19.61 -0.88
C TYR A 463 -16.18 -18.89 -0.36
N THR A 464 -17.00 -19.58 0.43
CA THR A 464 -18.19 -18.97 1.04
C THR A 464 -17.79 -17.86 2.00
N GLU A 465 -16.75 -18.04 2.81
CA GLU A 465 -16.25 -17.00 3.72
C GLU A 465 -15.77 -15.75 2.95
N LYS A 466 -15.02 -15.92 1.85
CA LYS A 466 -14.55 -14.80 1.02
C LYS A 466 -15.70 -14.10 0.26
N ALA A 467 -16.65 -14.86 -0.28
CA ALA A 467 -17.83 -14.30 -0.95
C ALA A 467 -18.72 -13.52 0.04
N ASN A 468 -18.93 -14.05 1.24
CA ASN A 468 -19.67 -13.38 2.31
C ASN A 468 -18.97 -12.10 2.76
N LYS A 469 -17.63 -12.10 2.86
CA LYS A 469 -16.86 -10.89 3.20
C LYS A 469 -17.16 -9.73 2.24
N ILE A 470 -17.20 -10.01 0.92
CA ILE A 470 -17.58 -8.99 -0.08
C ILE A 470 -19.06 -8.61 0.07
N SER A 471 -19.95 -9.60 0.22
CA SER A 471 -21.40 -9.34 0.38
C SER A 471 -21.70 -8.46 1.59
N GLU A 472 -21.05 -8.70 2.73
CA GLU A 472 -21.21 -7.91 3.95
C GLU A 472 -20.62 -6.50 3.80
N ALA A 473 -19.46 -6.36 3.15
CA ALA A 473 -18.91 -5.04 2.84
C ALA A 473 -19.88 -4.21 1.97
N VAL A 474 -20.45 -4.82 0.92
CA VAL A 474 -21.43 -4.18 0.03
C VAL A 474 -22.76 -3.90 0.73
N LYS A 475 -23.20 -4.69 1.72
CA LYS A 475 -24.43 -4.41 2.46
C LYS A 475 -24.28 -3.29 3.49
N ASN A 476 -23.06 -3.00 3.92
CA ASN A 476 -22.81 -2.08 5.03
C ASN A 476 -22.08 -0.80 4.64
N TYR A 477 -21.72 -0.61 3.36
CA TYR A 477 -20.89 0.54 2.97
C TYR A 477 -21.61 1.89 3.02
N ASN A 478 -22.93 1.91 2.79
CA ASN A 478 -23.69 3.14 2.69
C ASN A 478 -24.49 3.39 3.98
N SER A 479 -23.98 4.27 4.83
CA SER A 479 -24.65 4.66 6.08
C SER A 479 -25.98 5.39 5.89
N SER A 480 -26.31 5.79 4.65
CA SER A 480 -27.56 6.46 4.29
C SER A 480 -28.58 5.52 3.63
N GLU A 481 -28.38 4.20 3.65
CA GLU A 481 -29.27 3.21 3.01
C GLU A 481 -30.76 3.43 3.37
N ASP A 482 -31.07 3.61 4.66
CA ASP A 482 -32.42 3.87 5.17
C ASP A 482 -33.07 5.13 4.55
N THR A 483 -32.27 6.10 4.11
CA THR A 483 -32.80 7.31 3.45
C THR A 483 -33.24 7.03 2.01
N TYR A 484 -32.65 6.04 1.33
CA TYR A 484 -33.07 5.58 0.01
C TYR A 484 -34.31 4.69 0.12
N GLU A 485 -34.39 3.88 1.18
CA GLU A 485 -35.63 3.17 1.53
C GLU A 485 -36.79 4.13 1.63
N PHE A 486 -36.64 5.18 2.44
CA PHE A 486 -37.72 6.11 2.70
C PHE A 486 -38.18 6.83 1.42
N GLN A 487 -37.24 7.16 0.54
CA GLN A 487 -37.53 7.68 -0.80
C GLN A 487 -38.38 6.68 -1.61
N SER A 488 -37.97 5.41 -1.69
CA SER A 488 -38.70 4.37 -2.42
C SER A 488 -40.12 4.18 -1.88
N LEU A 489 -40.31 4.19 -0.55
CA LEU A 489 -41.64 4.06 0.05
C LEU A 489 -42.60 5.20 -0.37
N ILE A 490 -42.09 6.43 -0.52
CA ILE A 490 -42.89 7.57 -0.99
C ILE A 490 -43.16 7.45 -2.49
N GLU A 491 -42.14 7.19 -3.29
CA GLU A 491 -42.24 7.13 -4.76
C GLU A 491 -43.15 6.00 -5.24
N ASP A 492 -43.10 4.85 -4.54
CA ASP A 492 -43.98 3.70 -4.79
C ASP A 492 -45.39 3.86 -4.19
N GLN A 493 -45.69 5.01 -3.59
CA GLN A 493 -46.98 5.32 -2.94
C GLN A 493 -47.34 4.35 -1.79
N ARG A 494 -46.34 3.71 -1.20
CA ARG A 494 -46.48 2.84 -0.02
C ARG A 494 -46.57 3.67 1.26
N LEU A 495 -46.03 4.88 1.24
CA LEU A 495 -46.17 5.91 2.26
C LEU A 495 -46.81 7.15 1.63
N THR A 496 -47.87 7.69 2.25
CA THR A 496 -48.52 8.93 1.80
C THR A 496 -48.65 9.91 2.97
N PHE A 497 -48.34 11.17 2.72
CA PHE A 497 -48.54 12.24 3.69
C PHE A 497 -49.94 12.81 3.58
N SER A 498 -50.49 13.28 4.71
CA SER A 498 -51.75 14.02 4.71
C SER A 498 -51.64 15.26 3.81
N THR A 499 -52.69 15.55 3.04
CA THR A 499 -52.77 16.76 2.21
C THR A 499 -52.96 18.05 3.02
N SER A 500 -53.14 17.95 4.34
CA SER A 500 -53.20 19.10 5.24
C SER A 500 -51.89 19.89 5.27
N ASP A 501 -51.94 21.17 5.63
CA ASP A 501 -50.76 22.02 5.78
C ASP A 501 -49.70 21.40 6.72
N LEU A 502 -50.14 20.68 7.76
CA LEU A 502 -49.25 19.97 8.67
C LEU A 502 -48.59 18.76 7.99
N GLY A 503 -49.35 17.98 7.22
CA GLY A 503 -48.80 16.83 6.50
C GLY A 503 -47.78 17.22 5.44
N GLN A 504 -48.04 18.31 4.70
CA GLN A 504 -47.09 18.87 3.74
C GLN A 504 -45.81 19.41 4.42
N GLN A 505 -45.95 20.01 5.61
CA GLN A 505 -44.79 20.44 6.41
C GLN A 505 -43.95 19.25 6.88
N VAL A 506 -44.58 18.18 7.33
CA VAL A 506 -43.89 16.94 7.72
C VAL A 506 -43.15 16.32 6.54
N GLU A 507 -43.80 16.19 5.38
CA GLU A 507 -43.16 15.71 4.15
C GLU A 507 -41.91 16.53 3.82
N LYS A 508 -42.03 17.86 3.81
CA LYS A 508 -40.92 18.77 3.52
C LYS A 508 -39.77 18.61 4.52
N LEU A 509 -40.07 18.50 5.81
CA LEU A 509 -39.06 18.31 6.84
C LEU A 509 -38.29 17.01 6.65
N ILE A 510 -38.97 15.93 6.26
CA ILE A 510 -38.31 14.65 6.03
C ILE A 510 -37.45 14.69 4.75
N LYS A 511 -37.94 15.27 3.65
CA LYS A 511 -37.14 15.46 2.43
C LYS A 511 -35.87 16.29 2.69
N ASN A 512 -36.00 17.36 3.47
CA ASN A 512 -34.85 18.18 3.89
C ASN A 512 -33.87 17.38 4.77
N TYR A 513 -34.38 16.56 5.70
CA TYR A 513 -33.54 15.70 6.54
C TYR A 513 -32.77 14.68 5.71
N ILE A 514 -33.42 14.02 4.75
CA ILE A 514 -32.79 13.06 3.83
C ILE A 514 -31.68 13.74 3.04
N THR A 515 -31.98 14.87 2.39
CA THR A 515 -30.99 15.64 1.62
C THR A 515 -29.79 16.03 2.48
N PHE A 516 -30.04 16.60 3.66
CA PHE A 516 -29.00 16.98 4.60
C PHE A 516 -28.14 15.80 5.06
N THR A 517 -28.76 14.66 5.36
CA THR A 517 -28.07 13.46 5.85
C THR A 517 -27.14 12.89 4.78
N ARG A 518 -27.62 12.77 3.54
CA ARG A 518 -26.82 12.24 2.42
C ARG A 518 -25.62 13.16 2.09
N GLU A 519 -25.84 14.47 2.00
CA GLU A 519 -24.75 15.43 1.76
C GLU A 519 -23.76 15.43 2.92
N LYS A 520 -24.24 15.47 4.17
CA LYS A 520 -23.38 15.45 5.34
C LYS A 520 -22.52 14.20 5.44
N ASN A 521 -23.10 13.01 5.18
CA ASN A 521 -22.35 11.76 5.23
C ASN A 521 -21.25 11.74 4.16
N HIS A 522 -21.52 12.26 2.96
CA HIS A 522 -20.53 12.39 1.91
C HIS A 522 -19.40 13.37 2.27
N GLU A 523 -19.75 14.57 2.77
CA GLU A 523 -18.77 15.56 3.24
C GLU A 523 -17.90 15.01 4.39
N ASP A 524 -18.52 14.29 5.32
CA ASP A 524 -17.81 13.67 6.45
C ASP A 524 -16.85 12.55 5.96
N GLU A 525 -17.18 11.82 4.89
CA GLU A 525 -16.27 10.81 4.29
C GLU A 525 -15.07 11.45 3.60
N ILE A 526 -15.27 12.50 2.80
CA ILE A 526 -14.17 13.26 2.17
C ILE A 526 -13.26 13.84 3.25
N LYS A 527 -13.85 14.50 4.24
CA LYS A 527 -13.08 15.11 5.33
C LYS A 527 -12.27 14.08 6.11
N LYS A 528 -12.84 12.90 6.39
CA LYS A 528 -12.09 11.83 7.04
C LYS A 528 -10.87 11.45 6.22
N LEU A 529 -11.00 11.30 4.90
CA LEU A 529 -9.89 10.96 4.01
C LEU A 529 -8.80 12.05 4.04
N ASP A 530 -9.18 13.31 3.89
CA ASP A 530 -8.30 14.49 3.99
C ASP A 530 -7.53 14.51 5.31
N ASP A 531 -8.23 14.39 6.44
CA ASP A 531 -7.64 14.37 7.79
C ASP A 531 -6.57 13.26 7.95
N VAL A 532 -6.76 12.07 7.35
CA VAL A 532 -5.75 10.99 7.42
C VAL A 532 -4.54 11.27 6.52
N TRP A 533 -4.74 11.87 5.34
CA TRP A 533 -3.68 12.28 4.44
C TRP A 533 -2.82 13.38 5.04
N ASP A 534 -3.45 14.38 5.66
CA ASP A 534 -2.76 15.45 6.39
C ASP A 534 -1.89 14.90 7.52
N THR A 535 -2.46 14.00 8.33
CA THR A 535 -1.73 13.34 9.42
C THR A 535 -0.51 12.59 8.89
N TYR A 536 -0.64 11.92 7.74
CA TYR A 536 0.46 11.22 7.10
C TYR A 536 1.51 12.18 6.53
N ALA A 537 1.09 13.24 5.85
CA ALA A 537 1.98 14.28 5.31
C ALA A 537 2.82 14.92 6.42
N GLU A 538 2.19 15.29 7.54
CA GLU A 538 2.89 15.83 8.70
C GLU A 538 3.90 14.84 9.31
N ALA A 539 3.56 13.55 9.36
CA ALA A 539 4.46 12.53 9.86
C ALA A 539 5.71 12.39 8.97
N LEU A 540 5.52 12.46 7.64
CA LEU A 540 6.62 12.43 6.68
C LEU A 540 7.48 13.70 6.73
N GLU A 541 6.86 14.88 6.88
CA GLU A 541 7.61 16.15 7.02
C GLU A 541 8.52 16.10 8.24
N ARG A 542 7.98 15.73 9.42
CA ARG A 542 8.78 15.57 10.64
C ARG A 542 9.89 14.54 10.47
N GLN A 543 9.58 13.40 9.86
CA GLN A 543 10.58 12.36 9.60
C GLN A 543 11.72 12.88 8.71
N ASN A 544 11.41 13.65 7.67
CA ASN A 544 12.42 14.19 6.76
C ASN A 544 13.27 15.26 7.45
N GLU A 545 12.69 16.09 8.33
CA GLU A 545 13.42 17.01 9.19
C GLU A 545 14.40 16.26 10.13
N ASP A 546 13.95 15.18 10.78
CA ASP A 546 14.75 14.32 11.68
C ASP A 546 15.84 13.48 10.95
N ARG A 547 15.81 13.48 9.61
CA ARG A 547 16.74 12.73 8.76
C ARG A 547 17.66 13.63 7.93
N ASP A 548 17.46 14.95 7.97
CA ASP A 548 18.22 15.92 7.19
C ASP A 548 19.69 15.99 7.62
N ILE A 549 20.57 16.23 6.64
CA ILE A 549 22.02 16.35 6.79
C ILE A 549 22.42 17.85 6.85
N GLY A 550 22.52 18.45 8.04
CA GLY A 550 22.74 19.90 8.33
C GLY A 550 23.68 20.25 9.52
N ASP A 551 23.33 21.14 10.48
CA ASP A 551 24.10 21.54 11.70
C ASP A 551 23.53 21.24 13.16
N GLY A 552 22.70 20.20 13.38
CA GLY A 552 22.07 19.72 14.65
C GLY A 552 20.52 19.72 14.58
N ARG A 553 19.69 18.85 15.21
CA ARG A 553 19.77 17.64 16.07
C ARG A 553 18.99 16.49 15.38
N GLN A 554 19.37 15.23 15.67
CA GLN A 554 18.84 13.97 15.13
C GLN A 554 19.10 13.81 13.63
N ARG A 555 20.09 12.98 13.30
CA ARG A 555 20.54 12.76 11.93
C ARG A 555 20.91 11.33 11.69
N LEU A 556 20.80 10.95 10.43
CA LEU A 556 21.33 9.68 9.98
C LEU A 556 22.85 9.64 10.19
N ILE A 557 23.29 8.52 10.77
CA ILE A 557 24.70 8.21 10.94
C ILE A 557 25.26 7.76 9.58
N SER A 558 26.47 8.21 9.25
CA SER A 558 27.15 7.80 8.02
C SER A 558 27.47 6.28 8.00
N GLU A 559 27.43 5.64 6.83
CA GLU A 559 27.89 4.24 6.72
C GLU A 559 29.39 4.08 6.94
N ALA A 560 30.17 5.16 6.88
CA ALA A 560 31.58 5.17 7.28
C ALA A 560 31.75 4.67 8.74
N VAL A 561 30.80 5.01 9.62
CA VAL A 561 30.76 4.49 11.00
C VAL A 561 30.55 2.98 10.99
N ALA A 562 29.63 2.46 10.17
CA ALA A 562 29.38 1.04 10.07
C ALA A 562 30.61 0.27 9.54
N LEU A 563 31.32 0.81 8.54
CA LEU A 563 32.53 0.21 7.96
C LEU A 563 33.71 0.24 8.94
N THR A 564 33.95 1.37 9.61
CA THR A 564 35.02 1.49 10.62
C THR A 564 34.77 0.58 11.81
N TYR A 565 33.50 0.31 12.16
CA TYR A 565 33.15 -0.68 13.17
C TYR A 565 33.70 -2.08 12.82
N LEU A 566 33.78 -2.45 11.55
CA LEU A 566 34.24 -3.77 11.10
C LEU A 566 35.77 -3.91 11.00
N GLY A 567 36.49 -2.80 11.00
CA GLY A 567 37.94 -2.72 10.81
C GLY A 567 38.76 -3.29 11.98
N ASN A 568 40.09 -3.35 11.81
CA ASN A 568 41.00 -3.81 12.86
C ASN A 568 41.11 -2.81 14.01
N ASP A 569 41.03 -1.51 13.71
CA ASP A 569 41.07 -0.42 14.70
C ASP A 569 39.99 -0.58 15.78
N ALA A 570 38.73 -0.80 15.38
CA ALA A 570 37.63 -1.08 16.31
C ALA A 570 37.85 -2.37 17.12
N LYS A 571 38.41 -3.42 16.51
CA LYS A 571 38.72 -4.70 17.20
C LYS A 571 39.84 -4.53 18.23
N ASN A 572 40.83 -3.69 17.94
CA ASN A 572 42.02 -3.49 18.75
C ASN A 572 41.87 -2.35 19.77
N GLY A 573 40.86 -1.48 19.61
CA GLY A 573 40.69 -0.27 20.43
C GLY A 573 41.73 0.81 20.10
N GLU A 574 42.24 0.82 18.88
CA GLU A 574 43.28 1.73 18.40
C GLU A 574 42.75 2.52 17.20
N GLY A 575 43.33 3.68 16.89
CA GLY A 575 42.96 4.44 15.69
C GLY A 575 41.58 5.09 15.75
N MET A 576 40.94 5.26 14.59
CA MET A 576 39.61 5.88 14.47
C MET A 576 38.53 4.83 14.31
N TYR A 577 37.53 4.85 15.18
CA TYR A 577 36.35 3.98 15.09
C TYR A 577 35.07 4.77 15.35
N GLY A 578 34.14 4.71 14.40
CA GLY A 578 32.88 5.44 14.43
C GLY A 578 33.00 6.95 14.18
N TYR A 579 33.80 7.34 13.20
CA TYR A 579 33.93 8.72 12.75
C TYR A 579 32.70 9.18 11.95
N ASP A 580 32.07 10.25 12.44
CA ASP A 580 31.03 11.02 11.79
C ASP A 580 31.36 12.52 11.97
N SER A 581 31.93 13.10 10.92
CA SER A 581 32.36 14.51 10.91
C SER A 581 31.21 15.51 11.10
N GLU A 582 29.98 15.14 10.74
CA GLU A 582 28.82 16.05 10.74
C GLU A 582 28.05 15.98 12.06
N ASN A 583 27.99 14.79 12.67
CA ASN A 583 27.38 14.61 13.98
C ASN A 583 28.38 14.77 15.15
N LYS A 584 29.66 15.06 14.85
CA LYS A 584 30.76 15.14 15.82
C LYS A 584 30.91 13.87 16.65
N ILE A 585 30.58 12.72 16.05
CA ILE A 585 30.75 11.43 16.72
C ILE A 585 32.10 10.89 16.29
N GLY A 586 32.95 10.66 17.29
CA GLY A 586 34.27 10.10 17.10
C GLY A 586 34.80 9.78 18.47
N GLY A 587 34.89 8.48 18.77
CA GLY A 587 35.84 8.05 19.77
C GLY A 587 37.22 8.25 19.17
N ILE A 588 37.83 9.41 19.39
CA ILE A 588 39.28 9.50 19.33
C ILE A 588 39.75 8.56 20.43
N GLY A 589 40.22 7.37 20.05
CA GLY A 589 40.97 6.53 20.97
C GLY A 589 42.06 7.40 21.58
N TYR A 590 41.93 7.66 22.88
CA TYR A 590 42.90 8.41 23.66
C TYR A 590 44.25 7.70 23.49
N ASP A 591 45.12 8.24 22.63
CA ASP A 591 46.55 7.99 22.76
C ASP A 591 46.89 8.44 24.18
N GLY A 592 47.37 7.51 25.00
CA GLY A 592 47.87 7.76 26.34
C GLY A 592 49.04 8.75 26.43
N THR A 593 49.24 9.64 25.46
CA THR A 593 50.13 10.79 25.47
C THR A 593 49.54 12.03 24.78
N LYS A 594 48.64 12.75 25.47
CA LYS A 594 48.78 14.18 25.81
C LYS A 594 47.64 14.71 26.68
#